data_AF-A0A8T0E5M9-F1
#
_entry.id   AF-A0A8T0E5M9-F1
#
_cell.length_a   1.000
_cell.length_b   1.000
_cell.length_c   1.000
_cell.angle_alpha   90.00
_cell.angle_beta   90.00
_cell.angle_gamma   90.00
#
_symmetry.space_group_name_H-M   'P 1'
#
loop_
_entity.id
_entity.type
_entity.pdbx_description
1 polymer ?
#
loop_
_entity_poly.entity_id
_entity_poly.type
_entity_poly.pdbx_seq_one_letter_code
_entity_poly.pdbx_strand_id
1 'polypeptide(L)'
;MAVHQRKPGNKKKNSDVKESIKDNNKQKRNTPADENNESFSSKIPWRKVATRFLLSLMMIVAVYWTSKKENYHVFASQKDKLQLTTAEVSCSASYKKDISRFKDCIPKHCGRLVTDIVVSPEEAAHLLRLSKKGLAFGGSSGGASILDLHSGALSYDSSFINVYEKLKAHGKNNVFTQDDFKVYSNVRNKIQQIIA
;
A
#
# COMPACT_ATOMS: atom_id res chain seq x y z
N MET A 1 2.12 2.43 -19.68
CA MET A 1 2.83 2.69 -18.40
C MET A 1 2.57 1.50 -17.47
N ALA A 2 3.60 0.70 -17.18
CA ALA A 2 3.44 -0.55 -16.42
C ALA A 2 3.55 -0.29 -14.91
N VAL A 3 2.51 -0.68 -14.16
CA VAL A 3 2.47 -0.56 -12.71
C VAL A 3 3.21 -1.75 -12.10
N HIS A 4 4.37 -1.49 -11.50
CA HIS A 4 5.15 -2.51 -10.80
C HIS A 4 4.48 -2.81 -9.44
N GLN A 5 3.91 -4.01 -9.28
CA GLN A 5 3.40 -4.48 -7.99
C GLN A 5 4.55 -4.99 -7.10
N ARG A 6 4.54 -4.62 -5.81
CA ARG A 6 5.51 -5.06 -4.79
C ARG A 6 5.27 -6.54 -4.43
N LYS A 7 6.34 -7.36 -4.45
CA LYS A 7 6.35 -8.72 -3.87
C LYS A 7 6.56 -8.65 -2.35
N PRO A 8 5.93 -9.53 -1.56
CA PRO A 8 6.14 -9.60 -0.11
C PRO A 8 7.52 -10.20 0.23
N GLY A 9 8.21 -9.57 1.18
CA GLY A 9 9.57 -9.92 1.62
C GLY A 9 9.62 -11.14 2.54
N ASN A 10 10.60 -12.00 2.30
CA ASN A 10 10.86 -13.22 3.07
C ASN A 10 11.85 -12.92 4.21
N LYS A 11 11.46 -13.13 5.47
CA LYS A 11 12.32 -12.94 6.65
C LYS A 11 13.27 -14.14 6.80
N LYS A 12 14.58 -13.91 6.71
CA LYS A 12 15.62 -14.87 7.14
C LYS A 12 15.75 -14.84 8.66
N LYS A 13 15.79 -16.04 9.27
CA LYS A 13 16.08 -16.30 10.69
C LYS A 13 17.53 -16.78 10.78
N ASN A 14 18.33 -16.16 11.65
CA ASN A 14 19.66 -16.63 12.03
C ASN A 14 19.57 -17.19 13.46
N SER A 15 20.25 -18.31 13.73
CA SER A 15 20.55 -18.78 15.08
C SER A 15 21.82 -19.64 15.07
N ASP A 16 22.85 -19.04 15.65
CA ASP A 16 23.99 -19.53 16.45
C ASP A 16 24.50 -20.99 16.45
N VAL A 17 25.83 -21.06 16.23
CA VAL A 17 26.89 -21.69 17.07
C VAL A 17 26.77 -23.17 17.48
N LYS A 18 27.74 -23.99 17.03
CA LYS A 18 28.54 -24.82 17.95
C LYS A 18 29.90 -25.25 17.40
N GLU A 19 30.89 -25.03 18.25
CA GLU A 19 32.31 -25.36 18.20
C GLU A 19 32.56 -26.88 18.37
N SER A 20 33.56 -27.43 17.67
CA SER A 20 34.36 -28.54 18.21
C SER A 20 35.77 -28.56 17.62
N ILE A 21 36.74 -28.51 18.53
CA ILE A 21 38.19 -28.62 18.35
C ILE A 21 38.56 -30.09 18.22
N LYS A 22 39.51 -30.43 17.34
CA LYS A 22 40.39 -31.60 17.53
C LYS A 22 41.78 -31.35 16.94
N ASP A 23 42.75 -31.35 17.83
CA ASP A 23 44.19 -31.26 17.61
C ASP A 23 44.83 -32.52 17.04
N ASN A 24 45.98 -32.31 16.39
CA ASN A 24 47.25 -33.07 16.46
C ASN A 24 47.77 -33.53 15.09
N ASN A 25 48.89 -32.95 14.64
CA ASN A 25 50.14 -33.73 14.59
C ASN A 25 51.41 -32.86 14.55
N LYS A 26 52.42 -33.28 15.32
CA LYS A 26 53.77 -32.73 15.45
C LYS A 26 54.70 -33.41 14.44
N GLN A 27 55.56 -32.64 13.75
CA GLN A 27 56.96 -33.07 13.58
C GLN A 27 57.92 -31.87 13.41
N LYS A 28 58.84 -31.78 14.38
CA LYS A 28 60.13 -31.05 14.41
C LYS A 28 61.06 -31.62 13.32
N ARG A 29 62.15 -31.01 12.83
CA ARG A 29 62.88 -29.72 12.94
C ARG A 29 64.12 -29.95 12.06
N ASN A 30 64.68 -28.91 11.41
CA ASN A 30 66.11 -28.59 11.41
C ASN A 30 66.33 -27.28 10.63
N THR A 31 67.09 -26.39 11.25
CA THR A 31 67.46 -25.03 10.82
C THR A 31 68.99 -25.02 10.65
N PRO A 32 69.53 -24.17 9.76
CA PRO A 32 70.38 -23.08 10.25
C PRO A 32 69.91 -21.76 9.61
N ALA A 33 69.55 -20.78 10.43
CA ALA A 33 70.42 -19.73 10.95
C ALA A 33 70.84 -18.81 9.81
N ASP A 34 70.07 -17.73 9.64
CA ASP A 34 70.63 -16.44 9.31
C ASP A 34 69.76 -15.33 9.87
N GLU A 35 70.46 -14.38 10.45
CA GLU A 35 69.98 -13.15 11.05
C GLU A 35 69.10 -12.38 10.06
N ASN A 36 68.04 -11.76 10.57
CA ASN A 36 67.77 -10.34 10.33
C ASN A 36 66.52 -9.93 11.12
N ASN A 37 66.76 -9.16 12.18
CA ASN A 37 65.76 -8.31 12.79
C ASN A 37 65.37 -7.23 11.78
N GLU A 38 64.27 -7.41 11.05
CA GLU A 38 63.54 -6.27 10.51
C GLU A 38 62.14 -6.25 11.10
N SER A 39 61.93 -5.24 11.96
CA SER A 39 60.60 -4.86 12.43
C SER A 39 59.70 -4.68 11.21
N PHE A 40 58.67 -5.51 11.07
CA PHE A 40 57.63 -5.31 10.07
C PHE A 40 56.72 -4.15 10.51
N SER A 41 57.27 -2.94 10.58
CA SER A 41 56.49 -1.71 10.56
C SER A 41 56.12 -1.46 9.11
N SER A 42 55.11 -2.20 8.63
CA SER A 42 54.49 -1.83 7.37
C SER A 42 53.78 -0.50 7.59
N LYS A 43 54.48 0.59 7.25
CA LYS A 43 53.92 1.94 7.23
C LYS A 43 52.79 1.91 6.20
N ILE A 44 51.58 1.62 6.67
CA ILE A 44 50.37 1.62 5.84
C ILE A 44 50.40 2.94 5.07
N PRO A 45 50.34 2.90 3.73
CA PRO A 45 50.42 4.11 2.94
C PRO A 45 49.10 4.87 3.13
N TRP A 46 49.01 5.65 4.21
CA TRP A 46 47.82 6.38 4.64
C TRP A 46 47.23 7.27 3.54
N ARG A 47 48.09 7.77 2.62
CA ARG A 47 47.66 8.48 1.41
C ARG A 47 46.79 7.62 0.47
N LYS A 48 47.13 6.34 0.28
CA LYS A 48 46.38 5.37 -0.56
C LYS A 48 45.08 4.92 0.12
N VAL A 49 45.08 4.82 1.45
CA VAL A 49 43.88 4.47 2.23
C VAL A 49 42.89 5.64 2.23
N ALA A 50 43.38 6.86 2.47
CA ALA A 50 42.54 8.08 2.47
C ALA A 50 41.90 8.34 1.09
N THR A 51 42.64 8.14 0.00
CA THR A 51 42.08 8.28 -1.36
C THR A 51 40.98 7.25 -1.65
N ARG A 52 41.16 5.99 -1.25
CA ARG A 52 40.12 4.96 -1.41
C ARG A 52 38.87 5.27 -0.57
N PHE A 53 39.05 5.78 0.64
CA PHE A 53 37.94 6.16 1.52
C PHE A 53 37.16 7.37 0.99
N LEU A 54 37.85 8.37 0.44
CA LEU A 54 37.23 9.52 -0.24
C LEU A 54 36.42 9.09 -1.47
N LEU A 55 36.98 8.20 -2.30
CA LEU A 55 36.26 7.67 -3.47
C LEU A 55 35.04 6.85 -3.06
N SER A 56 35.15 6.02 -2.02
CA SER A 56 33.99 5.25 -1.53
C SER A 56 32.90 6.16 -0.95
N LEU A 57 33.27 7.19 -0.17
CA LEU A 57 32.32 8.19 0.34
C LEU A 57 31.63 8.93 -0.79
N MET A 58 32.38 9.40 -1.79
CA MET A 58 31.83 10.11 -2.95
C MET A 58 30.86 9.23 -3.74
N MET A 59 31.18 7.94 -3.91
CA MET A 59 30.30 6.99 -4.57
C MET A 59 29.02 6.71 -3.76
N ILE A 60 29.14 6.55 -2.43
CA ILE A 60 27.97 6.38 -1.55
C ILE A 60 27.06 7.61 -1.60
N VAL A 61 27.62 8.83 -1.57
CA VAL A 61 26.85 10.08 -1.69
C VAL A 61 26.16 10.18 -3.05
N ALA A 62 26.85 9.84 -4.14
CA ALA A 62 26.28 9.82 -5.48
C ALA A 62 25.13 8.81 -5.60
N VAL A 63 25.29 7.59 -5.09
CA VAL A 63 24.24 6.56 -5.04
C VAL A 63 23.07 7.02 -4.17
N TYR A 64 23.32 7.64 -3.01
CA TYR A 64 22.27 8.14 -2.14
C TYR A 64 21.43 9.24 -2.82
N TRP A 65 22.07 10.18 -3.51
CA TRP A 65 21.37 11.26 -4.20
C TRP A 65 20.59 10.72 -5.42
N THR A 66 21.19 9.81 -6.18
CA THR A 66 20.54 9.21 -7.36
C THR A 66 19.40 8.27 -6.97
N SER A 67 19.53 7.51 -5.88
CA SER A 67 18.50 6.61 -5.37
C SER A 67 17.27 7.32 -4.82
N LYS A 68 17.37 8.60 -4.43
CA LYS A 68 16.25 9.38 -3.89
C LYS A 68 15.33 9.99 -4.95
N LYS A 69 15.66 9.87 -6.24
CA LYS A 69 14.79 10.34 -7.33
C LYS A 69 13.68 9.32 -7.61
N GLU A 70 12.70 9.26 -6.73
CA GLU A 70 11.46 8.55 -7.05
C GLU A 70 10.62 9.41 -8.00
N ASN A 71 10.37 8.91 -9.22
CA ASN A 71 9.60 9.59 -10.26
C ASN A 71 8.08 9.43 -10.02
N TYR A 72 7.59 9.84 -8.86
CA TYR A 72 6.15 9.87 -8.58
C TYR A 72 5.59 11.26 -8.85
N HIS A 73 4.57 11.34 -9.70
CA HIS A 73 3.80 12.54 -9.90
C HIS A 73 2.59 12.53 -8.97
N VAL A 74 2.40 13.59 -8.19
CA VAL A 74 1.20 13.75 -7.35
C VAL A 74 0.00 13.94 -8.28
N PHE A 75 -0.91 12.97 -8.30
CA PHE A 75 -2.08 13.03 -9.18
C PHE A 75 -3.14 14.03 -8.69
N ALA A 76 -3.32 14.12 -7.37
CA ALA A 76 -4.21 15.06 -6.71
C ALA A 76 -3.72 15.29 -5.27
N SER A 77 -3.63 16.54 -4.82
CA SER A 77 -3.31 16.87 -3.43
C SER A 77 -4.58 17.22 -2.66
N GLN A 78 -4.61 16.92 -1.35
CA GLN A 78 -5.71 17.31 -0.47
C GLN A 78 -5.84 18.83 -0.30
N LYS A 79 -4.80 19.59 -0.68
CA LYS A 79 -4.79 21.06 -0.62
C LYS A 79 -5.43 21.69 -1.86
N ASP A 80 -5.61 20.91 -2.92
CA ASP A 80 -6.14 21.40 -4.19
C ASP A 80 -7.67 21.35 -4.15
N LYS A 81 -8.32 22.26 -4.87
CA LYS A 81 -9.76 22.15 -5.21
C LYS A 81 -9.85 21.79 -6.69
N LEU A 82 -10.22 20.56 -6.98
CA LEU A 82 -10.17 19.98 -8.31
C LEU A 82 -11.57 19.90 -8.90
N GLN A 83 -11.80 20.60 -10.01
CA GLN A 83 -13.05 20.44 -10.76
C GLN A 83 -13.11 19.06 -11.41
N LEU A 84 -12.07 18.68 -12.16
CA LEU A 84 -11.94 17.36 -12.76
C LEU A 84 -10.48 17.10 -13.12
N THR A 85 -9.92 15.99 -12.67
CA THR A 85 -8.57 15.56 -13.01
C THR A 85 -8.61 14.09 -13.40
N THR A 86 -8.16 13.78 -14.63
CA THR A 86 -8.22 12.44 -15.19
C THR A 86 -6.83 11.95 -15.59
N ALA A 87 -6.60 10.65 -15.45
CA ALA A 87 -5.44 9.97 -16.02
C ALA A 87 -5.89 8.65 -16.61
N GLU A 88 -5.63 8.46 -17.90
CA GLU A 88 -5.92 7.20 -18.57
C GLU A 88 -5.01 6.09 -18.03
N VAL A 89 -5.60 4.91 -17.78
CA VAL A 89 -4.84 3.72 -17.40
C VAL A 89 -5.25 2.58 -18.32
N SER A 90 -4.28 1.73 -18.69
CA SER A 90 -4.59 0.60 -19.55
C SER A 90 -5.53 -0.38 -18.83
N CYS A 91 -6.67 -0.68 -19.45
CA CYS A 91 -7.58 -1.71 -18.94
C CYS A 91 -6.88 -3.07 -18.83
N SER A 92 -7.20 -3.81 -17.76
CA SER A 92 -6.73 -5.19 -17.59
C SER A 92 -7.35 -6.10 -18.67
N ALA A 93 -6.66 -7.21 -18.97
CA ALA A 93 -7.15 -8.17 -19.96
C ALA A 93 -8.49 -8.80 -19.56
N SER A 94 -8.72 -9.01 -18.25
CA SER A 94 -10.02 -9.48 -17.74
C SER A 94 -11.12 -8.45 -17.96
N TYR A 95 -10.86 -7.18 -17.63
CA TYR A 95 -11.86 -6.13 -17.78
C TYR A 95 -12.26 -5.88 -19.23
N LYS A 96 -11.33 -6.01 -20.18
CA LYS A 96 -11.64 -5.95 -21.61
C LYS A 96 -12.68 -7.01 -22.05
N LYS A 97 -12.67 -8.20 -21.43
CA LYS A 97 -13.69 -9.23 -21.68
C LYS A 97 -15.04 -8.81 -21.11
N ASP A 98 -15.05 -8.21 -19.92
CA ASP A 98 -16.27 -7.72 -19.29
C ASP A 98 -16.93 -6.62 -20.12
N ILE A 99 -16.16 -5.72 -20.75
CA ILE A 99 -16.69 -4.67 -21.65
C ILE A 99 -17.47 -5.30 -22.82
N SER A 100 -16.97 -6.41 -23.36
CA SER A 100 -17.67 -7.11 -24.45
C SER A 100 -18.95 -7.81 -24.01
N ARG A 101 -18.99 -8.27 -22.74
CA ARG A 101 -20.11 -9.02 -22.15
C ARG A 101 -21.21 -8.11 -21.62
N PHE A 102 -20.85 -6.92 -21.12
CA PHE A 102 -21.74 -6.02 -20.38
C PHE A 102 -21.73 -4.60 -21.00
N LYS A 103 -21.99 -4.51 -22.31
CA LYS A 103 -21.79 -3.28 -23.11
C LYS A 103 -22.49 -2.02 -22.57
N ASP A 104 -23.61 -2.17 -21.86
CA ASP A 104 -24.43 -1.07 -21.35
C ASP A 104 -24.38 -0.91 -19.82
N CYS A 105 -23.59 -1.73 -19.12
CA CYS A 105 -23.55 -1.75 -17.66
C CYS A 105 -22.23 -1.28 -17.05
N ILE A 106 -21.16 -1.16 -17.85
CA ILE A 106 -19.83 -0.84 -17.33
C ILE A 106 -19.12 0.26 -18.15
N PRO A 107 -18.22 1.04 -17.53
CA PRO A 107 -17.40 2.02 -18.23
C PRO A 107 -16.57 1.42 -19.38
N LYS A 108 -16.55 2.11 -20.52
CA LYS A 108 -15.80 1.69 -21.72
C LYS A 108 -14.29 2.01 -21.64
N HIS A 109 -13.92 2.97 -20.80
CA HIS A 109 -12.55 3.45 -20.65
C HIS A 109 -12.08 3.23 -19.22
N CYS A 110 -10.80 2.85 -19.06
CA CYS A 110 -10.18 2.73 -17.76
C CYS A 110 -9.37 3.98 -17.45
N GLY A 111 -9.61 4.55 -16.28
CA GLY A 111 -8.97 5.79 -15.87
C GLY A 111 -8.93 5.92 -14.35
N ARG A 112 -8.14 6.88 -13.91
CA ARG A 112 -8.28 7.50 -12.59
C ARG A 112 -8.97 8.84 -12.79
N LEU A 113 -9.92 9.15 -11.92
CA LEU A 113 -10.67 10.40 -11.94
C LEU A 113 -10.71 10.91 -10.49
N VAL A 114 -10.38 12.19 -10.30
CA VAL A 114 -10.54 12.91 -9.02
C VAL A 114 -11.29 14.21 -9.29
N THR A 115 -12.25 14.51 -8.43
CA THR A 115 -13.14 15.67 -8.55
C THR A 115 -13.76 15.98 -7.18
N ASP A 116 -13.88 17.27 -6.86
CA ASP A 116 -14.51 17.76 -5.63
C ASP A 116 -15.94 18.28 -5.85
N ILE A 117 -16.45 18.25 -7.09
CA ILE A 117 -17.74 18.87 -7.44
C ILE A 117 -18.93 17.91 -7.42
N VAL A 118 -18.70 16.60 -7.35
CA VAL A 118 -19.77 15.58 -7.49
C VAL A 118 -20.66 15.50 -6.26
N VAL A 119 -20.08 15.63 -5.06
CA VAL A 119 -20.80 15.48 -3.79
C VAL A 119 -20.67 16.79 -3.01
N SER A 120 -21.80 17.40 -2.66
CA SER A 120 -21.77 18.63 -1.87
C SER A 120 -21.35 18.35 -0.42
N PRO A 121 -20.84 19.35 0.32
CA PRO A 121 -20.55 19.20 1.75
C PRO A 121 -21.76 18.75 2.57
N GLU A 122 -22.97 19.21 2.20
CA GLU A 122 -24.23 18.86 2.86
C GLU A 122 -24.59 17.39 2.60
N GLU A 123 -24.46 16.92 1.36
CA GLU A 123 -24.68 15.53 0.98
C GLU A 123 -23.67 14.62 1.70
N ALA A 124 -22.40 15.00 1.74
CA ALA A 124 -21.36 14.26 2.44
C ALA A 124 -21.64 14.17 3.95
N ALA A 125 -22.06 15.28 4.57
CA ALA A 125 -22.45 15.30 5.98
C ALA A 125 -23.68 14.42 6.24
N HIS A 126 -24.66 14.42 5.33
CA HIS A 126 -25.84 13.57 5.42
C HIS A 126 -25.47 12.09 5.32
N LEU A 127 -24.67 11.72 4.31
CA LEU A 127 -24.17 10.36 4.13
C LEU A 127 -23.35 9.89 5.33
N LEU A 128 -22.53 10.76 5.93
CA LEU A 128 -21.80 10.44 7.16
C LEU A 128 -22.75 10.08 8.32
N ARG A 129 -23.82 10.87 8.53
CA ARG A 129 -24.83 10.55 9.56
C ARG A 129 -25.53 9.23 9.24
N LEU A 130 -25.93 9.01 7.99
CA LEU A 130 -26.55 7.78 7.52
C LEU A 130 -25.66 6.55 7.78
N SER A 131 -24.39 6.63 7.40
CA SER A 131 -23.40 5.56 7.63
C SER A 131 -23.22 5.29 9.12
N LYS A 132 -23.11 6.32 9.97
CA LYS A 132 -23.00 6.14 11.43
C LYS A 132 -24.22 5.42 12.01
N LYS A 133 -25.44 5.81 11.60
CA LYS A 133 -26.68 5.16 12.05
C LYS A 133 -26.71 3.68 11.68
N GLY A 134 -26.34 3.33 10.44
CA GLY A 134 -26.36 1.94 9.98
C GLY A 134 -25.24 1.09 10.58
N LEU A 135 -24.01 1.61 10.59
CA LEU A 135 -22.83 0.90 11.12
C LEU A 135 -22.90 0.68 12.63
N ALA A 136 -23.69 1.47 13.38
CA ALA A 136 -23.94 1.24 14.81
C ALA A 136 -24.62 -0.12 15.11
N PHE A 137 -25.22 -0.77 14.11
CA PHE A 137 -25.81 -2.11 14.23
C PHE A 137 -24.88 -3.24 13.75
N GLY A 138 -23.73 -2.87 13.19
CA GLY A 138 -22.73 -3.78 12.70
C GLY A 138 -21.58 -3.91 13.69
N GLY A 139 -20.42 -4.23 13.13
CA GLY A 139 -19.17 -4.39 13.86
C GLY A 139 -18.48 -5.62 13.31
N SER A 140 -17.28 -5.46 12.74
CA SER A 140 -16.51 -6.59 12.25
C SER A 140 -15.54 -7.07 13.33
N SER A 141 -15.34 -8.39 13.42
CA SER A 141 -14.30 -8.99 14.27
C SER A 141 -12.87 -8.77 13.72
N GLY A 142 -12.74 -8.07 12.59
CA GLY A 142 -11.47 -7.78 11.93
C GLY A 142 -11.44 -6.42 11.25
N GLY A 143 -11.43 -6.40 9.91
CA GLY A 143 -11.16 -5.22 9.09
C GLY A 143 -12.24 -4.12 9.10
N ALA A 144 -12.24 -3.30 8.05
CA ALA A 144 -13.23 -2.23 7.91
C ALA A 144 -14.66 -2.82 7.83
N SER A 145 -15.59 -2.20 8.56
CA SER A 145 -17.01 -2.57 8.49
C SER A 145 -17.64 -2.02 7.21
N ILE A 146 -18.48 -2.84 6.57
CA ILE A 146 -19.15 -2.53 5.31
C ILE A 146 -20.66 -2.47 5.54
N LEU A 147 -21.32 -1.51 4.91
CA LEU A 147 -22.77 -1.36 4.87
C LEU A 147 -23.18 -1.09 3.41
N ASP A 148 -24.02 -1.97 2.87
CA ASP A 148 -24.67 -1.81 1.58
C ASP A 148 -26.16 -1.57 1.79
N LEU A 149 -26.60 -0.34 1.49
CA LEU A 149 -28.01 0.05 1.61
C LEU A 149 -28.89 -0.57 0.52
N HIS A 150 -28.35 -1.00 -0.61
CA HIS A 150 -29.15 -1.60 -1.68
C HIS A 150 -29.56 -3.03 -1.31
N SER A 151 -28.62 -3.87 -0.92
CA SER A 151 -28.89 -5.26 -0.52
C SER A 151 -29.28 -5.40 0.96
N GLY A 152 -28.96 -4.40 1.79
CA GLY A 152 -29.05 -4.47 3.23
C GLY A 152 -27.87 -5.18 3.89
N ALA A 153 -26.82 -5.56 3.14
CA ALA A 153 -25.67 -6.26 3.70
C ALA A 153 -24.90 -5.38 4.69
N LEU A 154 -24.71 -5.86 5.91
CA LEU A 154 -23.97 -5.20 6.97
C LEU A 154 -22.97 -6.17 7.58
N SER A 155 -21.72 -5.74 7.71
CA SER A 155 -20.69 -6.50 8.43
C SER A 155 -21.08 -6.69 9.90
N TYR A 156 -21.08 -7.95 10.34
CA TYR A 156 -21.34 -8.33 11.71
C TYR A 156 -20.46 -9.54 12.07
N ASP A 157 -19.56 -9.35 13.03
CA ASP A 157 -18.48 -10.25 13.37
C ASP A 157 -17.66 -10.67 12.13
N SER A 158 -17.69 -11.97 11.78
CA SER A 158 -16.99 -12.55 10.65
C SER A 158 -17.89 -12.80 9.43
N SER A 159 -19.10 -12.26 9.40
CA SER A 159 -20.08 -12.48 8.32
C SER A 159 -20.83 -11.21 7.92
N PHE A 160 -21.73 -11.33 6.95
CA PHE A 160 -22.67 -10.30 6.56
C PHE A 160 -24.08 -10.71 6.96
N ILE A 161 -24.83 -9.76 7.50
CA ILE A 161 -26.24 -9.92 7.87
C ILE A 161 -27.10 -8.92 7.10
N ASN A 162 -28.41 -9.14 7.07
CA ASN A 162 -29.36 -8.16 6.57
C ASN A 162 -29.72 -7.15 7.66
N VAL A 163 -29.28 -5.89 7.50
CA VAL A 163 -29.56 -4.81 8.45
C VAL A 163 -31.06 -4.55 8.59
N TYR A 164 -31.85 -4.69 7.53
CA TYR A 164 -33.28 -4.40 7.56
C TYR A 164 -34.03 -5.42 8.43
N GLU A 165 -33.67 -6.70 8.32
CA GLU A 165 -34.21 -7.76 9.18
C GLU A 165 -33.82 -7.54 10.64
N LYS A 166 -32.56 -7.19 10.91
CA LYS A 166 -32.06 -6.90 12.26
C LYS A 166 -32.78 -5.70 12.89
N LEU A 167 -32.98 -4.63 12.12
CA LEU A 167 -33.71 -3.44 12.57
C LEU A 167 -35.17 -3.78 12.89
N LYS A 168 -35.83 -4.56 12.03
CA LYS A 168 -37.21 -5.03 12.25
C LYS A 168 -37.33 -5.87 13.51
N ALA A 169 -36.38 -6.79 13.73
CA ALA A 169 -36.34 -7.64 14.92
C ALA A 169 -36.16 -6.83 16.23
N HIS A 170 -35.46 -5.69 16.15
CA HIS A 170 -35.22 -4.80 17.29
C HIS A 170 -36.29 -3.69 17.43
N GLY A 171 -37.35 -3.71 16.61
CA GLY A 171 -38.40 -2.67 16.61
C GLY A 171 -37.91 -1.29 16.15
N LYS A 172 -36.79 -1.20 15.43
CA LYS A 172 -36.15 0.05 15.01
C LYS A 172 -36.36 0.34 13.53
N ASN A 173 -37.62 0.46 13.12
CA ASN A 173 -37.99 0.62 11.70
C ASN A 173 -37.59 1.98 11.09
N ASN A 174 -37.24 2.98 11.91
CA ASN A 174 -37.00 4.36 11.47
C ASN A 174 -35.52 4.78 11.50
N VAL A 175 -34.58 3.83 11.48
CA VAL A 175 -33.14 4.15 11.46
C VAL A 175 -32.74 4.80 10.14
N PHE A 176 -33.29 4.31 9.02
CA PHE A 176 -33.13 4.91 7.70
C PHE A 176 -34.43 5.59 7.30
N THR A 177 -34.34 6.84 6.88
CA THR A 177 -35.47 7.66 6.45
C THR A 177 -35.58 7.69 4.92
N GLN A 178 -36.74 8.08 4.39
CA GLN A 178 -36.91 8.25 2.95
C GLN A 178 -35.94 9.32 2.39
N ASP A 179 -35.65 10.36 3.17
CA ASP A 179 -34.67 11.39 2.81
C ASP A 179 -33.25 10.82 2.73
N ASP A 180 -32.87 9.90 3.62
CA ASP A 180 -31.58 9.21 3.56
C ASP A 180 -31.43 8.46 2.22
N PHE A 181 -32.46 7.72 1.80
CA PHE A 181 -32.45 6.99 0.53
C PHE A 181 -32.45 7.92 -0.68
N LYS A 182 -33.15 9.06 -0.59
CA LYS A 182 -33.16 10.08 -1.65
C LYS A 182 -31.77 10.68 -1.86
N VAL A 183 -31.10 11.10 -0.78
CA VAL A 183 -29.73 11.64 -0.86
C VAL A 183 -28.75 10.59 -1.38
N TYR A 184 -28.80 9.37 -0.83
CA TYR A 184 -27.96 8.26 -1.30
C TYR A 184 -28.13 7.98 -2.79
N SER A 185 -29.38 7.89 -3.26
CA SER A 185 -29.68 7.61 -4.67
C SER A 185 -29.24 8.76 -5.59
N ASN A 186 -29.44 10.01 -5.16
CA ASN A 186 -28.99 11.19 -5.90
C ASN A 186 -27.47 11.20 -6.06
N VAL A 187 -26.72 10.98 -4.98
CA VAL A 187 -25.25 10.93 -5.02
C VAL A 187 -24.76 9.78 -5.89
N ARG A 188 -25.35 8.59 -5.76
CA ARG A 188 -25.04 7.44 -6.64
C ARG A 188 -25.24 7.79 -8.12
N ASN A 189 -26.36 8.45 -8.45
CA ASN A 189 -26.67 8.82 -9.84
C ASN A 189 -25.69 9.87 -10.37
N LYS A 190 -25.30 10.88 -9.56
CA LYS A 190 -24.27 11.85 -9.95
C LYS A 190 -22.93 11.18 -10.23
N ILE A 191 -22.53 10.23 -9.38
CA ILE A 191 -21.31 9.43 -9.59
C ILE A 191 -21.42 8.61 -10.88
N GLN A 192 -22.57 7.97 -11.13
CA GLN A 192 -22.76 7.19 -12.34
C GLN A 192 -22.64 8.06 -13.61
N GLN A 193 -23.26 9.25 -13.61
CA GLN A 193 -23.24 10.18 -14.75
C GLN A 193 -21.83 10.69 -15.11
N ILE A 194 -20.90 10.76 -14.14
CA ILE A 194 -19.54 11.23 -14.43
C ILE A 194 -18.60 10.11 -14.89
N ILE A 195 -18.93 8.84 -14.63
CA ILE A 195 -18.08 7.69 -14.96
C ILE A 195 -18.58 6.83 -16.13
N ALA A 196 -19.86 6.96 -16.52
CA ALA A 196 -20.53 6.08 -17.50
C ALA A 196 -21.24 6.87 -18.60
#